data_AF-A0A2B7H0T9-F1
#
_entry.id   AF-A0A2B7H0T9-F1
#
_cell.length_a   1.000
_cell.length_b   1.000
_cell.length_c   1.000
_cell.angle_alpha   90.00
_cell.angle_beta   90.00
_cell.angle_gamma   90.00
#
_symmetry.space_group_name_H-M   'P 1'
#
loop_
_entity.id
_entity.type
_entity.pdbx_description
1 polymer ?
#
loop_
_entity_poly.entity_id
_entity_poly.type
_entity_poly.pdbx_seq_one_letter_code
_entity_poly.pdbx_strand_id
1 'polypeptide(L)'
;MLFDEVTDLIEEHSRDELESQLTELKAEQEELAAEYNVDSLTEFREQLAVDELSADELRERRNVITTWEAINTEIGLVKHALQLYGDVVELSSLQTDSRSTFA
;
A
#
# COMPACT_ATOMS: atom_id res chain seq x y z
N MET A 1 16.86 0.02 -3.12
CA MET A 1 16.23 -1.29 -3.38
C MET A 1 14.93 -1.33 -2.58
N LEU A 2 13.95 -2.18 -2.93
CA LEU A 2 12.65 -2.26 -2.21
C LEU A 2 12.82 -2.47 -0.69
N PHE A 3 13.87 -3.18 -0.28
CA PHE A 3 14.19 -3.39 1.14
C PHE A 3 14.69 -2.12 1.86
N ASP A 4 15.43 -1.26 1.16
CA ASP A 4 15.91 0.01 1.73
C ASP A 4 14.70 0.91 2.03
N GLU A 5 13.75 0.97 1.11
CA GLU A 5 12.52 1.79 1.22
C GLU A 5 11.60 1.33 2.37
N VAL A 6 11.50 0.01 2.61
CA VAL A 6 10.78 -0.52 3.78
C VAL A 6 11.52 -0.23 5.08
N THR A 7 12.85 -0.23 5.07
CA THR A 7 13.66 0.08 6.26
C THR A 7 13.55 1.56 6.61
N ASP A 8 13.63 2.44 5.61
CA ASP A 8 13.44 3.89 5.76
C ASP A 8 12.06 4.18 6.37
N LEU A 9 11.00 3.52 5.87
CA LEU A 9 9.64 3.65 6.43
C LEU A 9 9.55 3.26 7.91
N ILE A 10 10.25 2.20 8.32
CA ILE A 10 10.27 1.75 9.73
C ILE A 10 11.08 2.70 10.60
N GLU A 11 12.17 3.27 10.08
CA GLU A 11 13.01 4.21 10.82
C GLU A 11 12.36 5.59 10.98
N GLU A 12 11.61 6.04 9.97
CA GLU A 12 11.02 7.38 9.90
C GLU A 12 9.61 7.45 10.49
N HIS A 13 8.87 6.33 10.51
CA HIS A 13 7.48 6.30 10.96
C HIS A 13 7.23 5.28 12.06
N SER A 14 6.39 5.69 13.01
CA SER A 14 5.81 4.78 14.00
C SER A 14 4.78 3.85 13.35
N ARG A 15 4.49 2.73 14.03
CA ARG A 15 3.44 1.81 13.62
C ARG A 15 2.08 2.50 13.43
N ASP A 16 1.70 3.37 14.35
CA ASP A 16 0.41 4.07 14.30
C ASP A 16 0.31 5.01 13.09
N GLU A 17 1.42 5.68 12.73
CA GLU A 17 1.50 6.53 11.54
C GLU A 17 1.37 5.71 10.26
N LEU A 18 2.03 4.55 10.18
CA LEU A 18 1.91 3.63 9.05
C LEU A 18 0.49 3.03 8.92
N GLU A 19 -0.18 2.74 10.05
CA GLU A 19 -1.58 2.31 10.04
C GLU A 19 -2.52 3.41 9.54
N SER A 20 -2.26 4.67 9.91
CA SER A 20 -2.99 5.84 9.37
C SER A 20 -2.75 6.00 7.86
N GLN A 21 -1.49 5.97 7.43
CA GLN A 21 -1.10 6.08 6.02
C GLN A 21 -1.74 4.98 5.18
N LEU A 22 -1.76 3.73 5.67
CA LEU A 22 -2.45 2.63 4.98
C LEU A 22 -3.94 2.89 4.80
N THR A 23 -4.58 3.53 5.77
CA THR A 23 -6.00 3.88 5.72
C THR A 23 -6.25 4.98 4.69
N GLU A 24 -5.40 6.02 4.67
CA GLU A 24 -5.47 7.11 3.70
C GLU A 24 -5.27 6.62 2.26
N LEU A 25 -4.24 5.80 2.01
CA LEU A 25 -3.97 5.23 0.68
C LEU A 25 -5.11 4.35 0.17
N LYS A 26 -5.75 3.59 1.06
CA LYS A 26 -6.94 2.80 0.69
C LYS A 26 -8.13 3.68 0.38
N ALA A 27 -8.34 4.75 1.13
CA ALA A 27 -9.42 5.70 0.86
C ALA A 27 -9.21 6.38 -0.52
N GLU A 28 -7.99 6.79 -0.84
CA GLU A 28 -7.64 7.34 -2.16
C GLU A 28 -7.88 6.33 -3.29
N GLN A 29 -7.48 5.06 -3.08
CA GLN A 29 -7.78 3.98 -4.02
C GLN A 29 -9.30 3.80 -4.22
N GLU A 30 -10.09 3.81 -3.14
CA GLU A 30 -11.55 3.67 -3.19
C GLU A 30 -12.22 4.87 -3.87
N GLU A 31 -11.68 6.08 -3.69
CA GLU A 31 -12.14 7.29 -4.37
C GLU A 31 -11.93 7.19 -5.88
N LEU A 32 -10.72 6.80 -6.32
CA LEU A 32 -10.43 6.58 -7.75
C LEU A 32 -11.28 5.46 -8.35
N ALA A 33 -11.48 4.38 -7.59
CA ALA A 33 -12.35 3.27 -7.99
C ALA A 33 -13.80 3.74 -8.21
N ALA A 34 -14.33 4.55 -7.30
CA ALA A 34 -15.67 5.11 -7.39
C ALA A 34 -15.80 6.13 -8.53
N GLU A 35 -14.79 6.99 -8.74
CA GLU A 35 -14.78 8.00 -9.80
C GLU A 35 -14.92 7.38 -11.20
N TYR A 36 -14.20 6.29 -11.45
CA TYR A 36 -14.20 5.61 -12.75
C TYR A 36 -15.16 4.41 -12.81
N ASN A 37 -15.91 4.14 -11.72
CA ASN A 37 -16.83 3.02 -11.57
C ASN A 37 -16.17 1.69 -11.97
N VAL A 38 -15.06 1.39 -11.30
CA VAL A 38 -14.24 0.19 -11.48
C VAL A 38 -13.87 -0.40 -10.13
N ASP A 39 -13.87 -1.72 -10.03
CA ASP A 39 -13.50 -2.43 -8.80
C ASP A 39 -11.99 -2.71 -8.72
N SER A 40 -11.26 -2.56 -9.84
CA SER A 40 -9.83 -2.86 -9.90
C SER A 40 -9.07 -2.09 -10.98
N LEU A 41 -7.75 -1.96 -10.79
CA LEU A 41 -6.86 -1.40 -11.81
C LEU A 41 -6.86 -2.21 -13.12
N THR A 42 -7.10 -3.52 -13.04
CA THR A 42 -7.22 -4.37 -14.24
C THR A 42 -8.47 -4.00 -15.04
N GLU A 43 -9.61 -3.89 -14.37
CA GLU A 43 -10.86 -3.45 -15.00
C GLU A 43 -10.73 -2.04 -15.60
N PHE A 44 -10.06 -1.13 -14.90
CA PHE A 44 -9.82 0.21 -15.42
C PHE A 44 -8.96 0.23 -16.70
N ARG A 45 -7.96 -0.66 -16.78
CA ARG A 45 -7.18 -0.87 -17.99
C ARG A 45 -8.00 -1.50 -19.12
N GLU A 46 -8.95 -2.37 -18.81
CA GLU A 46 -9.84 -2.96 -19.80
C GLU A 46 -10.80 -1.91 -20.40
N GLN A 47 -11.35 -1.01 -19.58
CA GLN A 47 -12.19 0.09 -20.06
C GLN A 47 -11.48 0.96 -21.11
N LEU A 48 -10.17 1.22 -20.96
CA LEU A 48 -9.39 1.95 -21.96
C LEU A 48 -9.32 1.28 -23.33
N ALA A 49 -9.45 -0.05 -23.39
CA ALA A 49 -9.41 -0.81 -24.64
C ALA A 49 -10.79 -0.96 -25.29
N VAL A 50 -11.86 -0.79 -24.52
CA VAL A 50 -13.25 -1.03 -24.93
C VAL A 50 -13.97 0.29 -25.26
N ASP A 51 -13.70 1.35 -24.50
CA ASP A 51 -14.38 2.63 -24.65
C ASP A 51 -13.85 3.41 -25.87
N GLU A 52 -14.75 4.02 -26.65
CA GLU A 52 -14.40 4.97 -27.71
C GLU A 52 -13.99 6.33 -27.11
N LEU A 53 -12.81 6.37 -26.49
CA LEU A 53 -12.26 7.55 -25.83
C LEU A 53 -11.51 8.44 -26.82
N SER A 54 -11.62 9.75 -26.62
CA SER A 54 -10.77 10.73 -27.29
C SER A 54 -9.32 10.61 -26.81
N ALA A 55 -8.39 11.20 -27.57
CA ALA A 55 -6.97 11.19 -27.21
C ALA A 55 -6.68 11.89 -25.87
N ASP A 56 -7.46 12.91 -25.52
CA ASP A 56 -7.33 13.65 -24.27
C ASP A 56 -7.82 12.79 -23.08
N GLU A 57 -8.98 12.14 -23.21
CA GLU A 57 -9.51 11.21 -22.19
C GLU A 57 -8.60 10.00 -21.98
N LEU A 58 -8.04 9.44 -23.06
CA LEU A 58 -7.04 8.36 -22.97
C LEU A 58 -5.80 8.80 -22.18
N ARG A 59 -5.37 10.05 -22.35
CA ARG A 59 -4.20 10.58 -21.64
C ARG A 59 -4.51 10.80 -20.16
N GLU A 60 -5.68 11.35 -19.85
CA GLU A 60 -6.15 11.54 -18.48
C GLU A 60 -6.25 10.21 -17.73
N ARG A 61 -6.96 9.22 -18.29
CA ARG A 61 -7.09 7.90 -17.68
C ARG A 61 -5.75 7.18 -17.50
N ARG A 62 -4.79 7.35 -18.42
CA ARG A 62 -3.42 6.82 -18.26
C ARG A 62 -2.68 7.46 -17.08
N ASN A 63 -2.87 8.76 -16.85
CA ASN A 63 -2.28 9.41 -15.67
C ASN A 63 -2.87 8.83 -14.39
N VAL A 64 -4.19 8.63 -14.33
CA VAL A 64 -4.84 8.02 -13.17
C VAL A 64 -4.37 6.58 -12.93
N ILE A 65 -4.19 5.79 -13.99
CA ILE A 65 -3.58 4.46 -13.87
C ILE A 65 -2.20 4.53 -13.22
N THR A 66 -1.40 5.52 -13.59
CA THR A 66 -0.05 5.69 -13.02
C THR A 66 -0.14 6.04 -11.54
N THR A 67 -1.07 6.93 -11.17
CA THR A 67 -1.36 7.25 -9.76
C THR A 67 -1.80 6.00 -8.98
N TRP A 68 -2.72 5.22 -9.53
CA TRP A 68 -3.18 3.99 -8.89
C TRP A 68 -2.05 2.96 -8.74
N GLU A 69 -1.17 2.80 -9.74
CA GLU A 69 0.01 1.95 -9.62
C GLU A 69 0.94 2.39 -8.48
N ALA A 70 1.14 3.70 -8.31
CA ALA A 70 1.93 4.27 -7.22
C ALA A 70 1.28 3.96 -5.86
N ILE A 71 -0.03 4.21 -5.71
CA ILE A 71 -0.79 3.90 -4.49
C ILE A 71 -0.70 2.41 -4.14
N ASN A 72 -0.88 1.52 -5.12
CA ASN A 72 -0.78 0.07 -4.89
C ASN A 72 0.63 -0.34 -4.41
N THR A 73 1.66 0.31 -4.96
CA THR A 73 3.05 0.08 -4.56
C THR A 73 3.27 0.55 -3.13
N GLU A 74 2.80 1.74 -2.78
CA GLU A 74 2.91 2.32 -1.44
C GLU A 74 2.15 1.50 -0.39
N ILE A 75 0.92 1.06 -0.70
CA ILE A 75 0.15 0.12 0.13
C ILE A 75 0.96 -1.16 0.40
N GLY A 76 1.66 -1.68 -0.62
CA GLY A 76 2.52 -2.84 -0.49
C GLY A 76 3.67 -2.59 0.50
N LEU A 77 4.37 -1.48 0.34
CA LEU A 77 5.48 -1.07 1.21
C LEU A 77 5.04 -0.90 2.66
N VAL A 78 3.96 -0.13 2.89
CA VAL A 78 3.41 0.12 4.22
C VAL A 78 2.96 -1.17 4.89
N LYS A 79 2.28 -2.09 4.16
CA LYS A 79 1.91 -3.40 4.69
C LYS A 79 3.14 -4.23 5.09
N HIS A 80 4.18 -4.22 4.28
CA HIS A 80 5.43 -4.92 4.60
C HIS A 80 6.11 -4.33 5.84
N ALA A 81 6.16 -3.00 5.95
CA ALA A 81 6.69 -2.34 7.15
C ALA A 81 5.91 -2.72 8.41
N LEU A 82 4.58 -2.70 8.36
CA LEU A 82 3.71 -3.12 9.47
C LEU A 82 3.89 -4.59 9.85
N GLN A 83 4.06 -5.48 8.86
CA GLN A 83 4.34 -6.88 9.11
C GLN A 83 5.66 -7.07 9.86
N LEU A 84 6.72 -6.37 9.45
CA LEU A 84 8.02 -6.44 10.12
C LEU A 84 7.96 -5.92 11.55
N TYR A 85 7.18 -4.86 11.81
CA TYR A 85 6.90 -4.42 13.18
C TYR A 85 6.25 -5.53 14.02
N GLY A 86 5.28 -6.26 13.46
CA GLY A 86 4.66 -7.42 14.10
C GLY A 86 5.68 -8.53 14.41
N ASP A 87 6.46 -8.93 13.41
CA ASP A 87 7.46 -9.99 13.51
C ASP A 87 8.52 -9.68 14.59
N VAL A 88 9.01 -8.43 14.66
CA VAL A 88 9.98 -7.99 15.68
C VAL A 88 9.39 -8.02 17.09
N VAL A 89 8.15 -7.56 17.25
CA VAL A 89 7.45 -7.59 18.54
C VAL A 89 7.25 -9.03 19.01
N GLU A 90 6.81 -9.93 18.13
CA GLU A 90 6.64 -11.35 18.46
C GLU A 90 7.97 -11.99 18.91
N LEU A 91 9.07 -11.76 18.17
CA LEU A 91 10.39 -12.31 18.52
C LEU A 91 10.89 -11.81 19.87
N SER A 92 10.69 -10.53 20.20
CA SER A 92 11.09 -9.95 21.48
C SER A 92 10.29 -10.50 22.67
N SER A 93 9.00 -10.81 22.46
CA SER A 93 8.14 -11.41 23.47
C SER A 93 8.56 -12.85 23.80
N LEU A 94 8.88 -13.67 22.79
CA LEU A 94 9.35 -15.05 22.95
C LEU A 94 10.68 -15.15 23.71
N GLN A 95 11.58 -14.19 23.49
CA GLN A 95 12.86 -14.13 24.20
C GLN A 95 12.68 -13.81 25.70
N THR A 96 11.66 -13.03 26.04
CA THR A 96 11.38 -12.65 27.44
C THR A 96 10.77 -13.82 28.23
N ASP A 97 9.83 -14.56 27.63
CA ASP A 97 9.25 -15.76 28.25
C ASP A 97 10.28 -16.88 28.44
N SER A 98 11.19 -17.04 27.48
CA SER A 98 12.31 -17.98 27.58
C SER A 98 13.26 -17.63 28.74
N ARG A 99 13.39 -16.33 29.08
CA ARG A 99 14.25 -15.86 30.18
C ARG A 99 13.57 -15.95 31.54
N SER A 100 12.23 -15.83 31.58
CA SER A 100 11.42 -15.99 32.80
C SER A 100 11.29 -17.44 33.28
N THR A 101 11.38 -18.42 32.37
CA THR A 101 11.22 -19.85 32.74
C THR A 101 12.44 -20.44 33.48
N PHE A 102 13.55 -19.71 33.58
CA PHE A 102 14.79 -20.13 34.25
C PHE A 102 15.11 -19.40 35.57
N ALA A 103 14.14 -18.70 36.17
CA ALA A 103 14.28 -18.04 37.48
C ALA A 103 13.40 -18.71 38.55
#